data_AF-A0A6A4WSC5-F1
#
_entry.id   AF-A0A6A4WSC5-F1
#
_cell.length_a   1.000
_cell.length_b   1.000
_cell.length_c   1.000
_cell.angle_alpha   90.00
_cell.angle_beta   90.00
_cell.angle_gamma   90.00
#
_symmetry.space_group_name_H-M   'P 1'
#
loop_
_entity.id
_entity.type
_entity.pdbx_description
1 polymer ?
#
loop_
_entity_poly.entity_id
_entity_poly.type
_entity_poly.pdbx_seq_one_letter_code
_entity_poly.pdbx_strand_id
1 'polypeptide(L)' 'MELDDAVHTAVLTLKESFEGQMNENNIEIGIVNESGFRRLSPAEVKDYLANIV' A
#
# COMPACT_ATOMS: atom_id res chain seq x y z
N MET A 1 -14.46 8.05 1.99
CA MET A 1 -13.04 7.67 2.06
C MET A 1 -12.60 7.49 0.64
N GLU A 2 -11.64 8.29 0.20
CA GLU A 2 -11.08 8.11 -1.15
C GLU A 2 -10.20 6.85 -1.15
N LEU A 3 -9.96 6.29 -2.34
CA LEU A 3 -9.17 5.07 -2.51
C LEU A 3 -7.78 5.20 -1.86
N ASP A 4 -7.18 6.37 -2.00
CA ASP A 4 -5.85 6.67 -1.46
C ASP A 4 -5.84 6.68 0.07
N ASP A 5 -6.89 7.19 0.72
CA ASP A 5 -7.02 7.16 2.19
C ASP A 5 -7.09 5.72 2.72
N ALA A 6 -7.80 4.84 1.99
CA ALA A 6 -7.97 3.45 2.36
C ALA A 6 -6.64 2.68 2.23
N VAL A 7 -5.90 2.91 1.14
CA VAL A 7 -4.56 2.33 0.95
C VAL A 7 -3.61 2.83 2.03
N HIS A 8 -3.62 4.13 2.34
CA HIS A 8 -2.78 4.72 3.37
C HIS A 8 -3.01 4.08 4.74
N THR A 9 -4.28 3.97 5.16
CA THR A 9 -4.64 3.38 6.46
C THR A 9 -4.25 1.90 6.55
N ALA A 10 -4.43 1.14 5.47
CA ALA A 10 -4.05 -0.27 5.40
C ALA A 10 -2.53 -0.44 5.54
N VAL A 11 -1.75 0.34 4.82
CA VAL A 11 -0.28 0.28 4.90
C VAL A 11 0.23 0.73 6.27
N LEU A 12 -0.39 1.74 6.89
CA LEU A 12 -0.05 2.16 8.26
C LEU A 12 -0.25 1.02 9.26
N THR A 13 -1.40 0.34 9.20
CA THR A 13 -1.72 -0.80 10.08
C THR A 13 -0.72 -1.96 9.89
N LEU A 14 -0.32 -2.22 8.64
CA LEU A 14 0.70 -3.23 8.35
C LEU A 14 2.07 -2.82 8.88
N LYS A 15 2.45 -1.54 8.75
CA LYS A 15 3.73 -1.01 9.23
C LYS A 15 3.84 -1.09 10.76
N GLU A 16 2.75 -0.88 11.48
CA GLU A 16 2.70 -1.02 12.95
C GLU A 16 2.85 -2.47 13.42
N SER A 17 2.47 -3.43 12.59
CA SER A 17 2.53 -4.87 12.90
C SER A 17 3.74 -5.59 12.29
N PHE A 18 4.56 -4.90 11.49
CA PHE A 18 5.70 -5.47 10.79
C PHE A 18 7.02 -5.18 11.51
N GLU A 19 7.70 -6.23 11.95
CA GLU A 19 9.04 -6.10 12.52
C GLU A 19 10.09 -5.93 11.41
N GLY A 20 10.61 -4.71 11.25
CA GLY A 20 11.67 -4.37 10.29
C GLY A 20 11.25 -3.32 9.27
N GLN A 21 11.96 -3.26 8.14
CA GLN A 21 11.68 -2.30 7.08
C GLN A 21 10.73 -2.88 6.04
N MET A 22 9.57 -2.26 5.86
CA MET A 22 8.67 -2.52 4.74
C MET A 22 9.20 -1.84 3.47
N ASN A 23 9.20 -2.54 2.34
CA ASN A 23 9.66 -2.04 1.04
C ASN A 23 8.84 -2.63 -0.11
N GLU A 24 9.01 -2.11 -1.32
CA GLU A 24 8.24 -2.49 -2.50
C GLU A 24 8.44 -3.94 -2.96
N ASN A 25 9.45 -4.64 -2.43
CA ASN A 25 9.78 -6.02 -2.78
C ASN A 25 9.32 -7.03 -1.71
N ASN A 26 8.94 -6.58 -0.52
CA ASN A 26 8.51 -7.46 0.58
C ASN A 26 7.02 -7.40 0.88
N ILE A 27 6.30 -6.46 0.29
CA ILE A 27 4.83 -6.39 0.35
C ILE A 27 4.23 -6.28 -1.05
N GLU A 28 2.98 -6.72 -1.17
CA GLU A 28 2.19 -6.60 -2.38
C GLU A 28 0.85 -5.95 -2.03
N ILE A 29 0.43 -4.97 -2.83
CA ILE A 29 -0.84 -4.28 -2.64
C ILE A 29 -1.72 -4.51 -3.86
N GLY A 30 -2.96 -4.92 -3.61
CA GLY A 30 -4.00 -5.07 -4.62
C GLY A 30 -5.19 -4.17 -4.30
N ILE A 31 -5.74 -3.54 -5.33
CA ILE A 31 -6.89 -2.64 -5.22
C ILE A 31 -8.03 -3.19 -6.06
N VAL A 32 -9.24 -3.15 -5.52
CA VAL A 32 -10.48 -3.44 -6.25
C VAL A 32 -11.33 -2.18 -6.35
N ASN A 33 -11.77 -1.84 -7.56
CA ASN A 33 -12.76 -0.79 -7.79
C ASN A 33 -13.72 -1.19 -8.93
N GLU A 34 -14.49 -0.24 -9.46
CA GLU A 34 -15.44 -0.48 -10.56
C GLU A 34 -14.80 -1.04 -11.83
N SER A 35 -13.50 -0.78 -12.04
CA SER A 35 -12.71 -1.34 -13.15
C SER A 35 -12.17 -2.75 -12.87
N GLY A 36 -12.47 -3.33 -11.70
CA GLY A 36 -12.04 -4.65 -11.27
C GLY A 36 -10.84 -4.64 -10.33
N PHE A 37 -10.21 -5.80 -10.17
CA PHE A 37 -9.00 -5.97 -9.36
C PHE A 37 -7.75 -5.63 -10.17
N ARG A 38 -6.86 -4.82 -9.60
CA ARG A 38 -5.51 -4.62 -10.12
C ARG A 38 -4.49 -4.72 -8.99
N ARG A 39 -3.33 -5.30 -9.31
CA ARG A 39 -2.15 -5.25 -8.44
C ARG A 39 -1.37 -3.96 -8.72
N LEU A 40 -0.89 -3.31 -7.67
CA LEU A 40 0.02 -2.17 -7.78
C LEU A 40 1.41 -2.62 -8.23
N SER A 41 2.05 -1.80 -9.06
CA SER A 41 3.45 -1.97 -9.42
C SER A 41 4.37 -1.67 -8.22
N PRO A 42 5.60 -2.21 -8.18
CA PRO A 42 6.56 -1.87 -7.12
C PRO A 42 6.82 -0.37 -7.00
N ALA A 43 6.78 0.37 -8.11
CA ALA A 43 6.91 1.83 -8.10
C ALA A 43 5.75 2.50 -7.35
N GLU A 44 4.50 2.11 -7.64
CA GLU A 44 3.32 2.62 -6.91
C GLU A 44 3.39 2.27 -5.42
N VAL A 45 3.75 1.03 -5.07
CA VAL A 45 3.90 0.61 -3.67
C VAL A 45 4.95 1.45 -2.94
N LYS A 46 6.08 1.74 -3.60
CA LYS A 46 7.13 2.60 -3.06
C LYS A 46 6.64 4.02 -2.80
N ASP A 47 5.86 4.59 -3.73
CA ASP A 47 5.28 5.92 -3.58
C ASP A 47 4.29 5.96 -2.41
N TYR A 48 3.44 4.94 -2.26
CA TYR A 48 2.55 4.82 -1.10
C TYR A 48 3.32 4.70 0.22
N LEU A 49 4.43 3.94 0.26
CA LEU A 49 5.28 3.84 1.46
C LEU A 49 5.99 5.16 1.81
N ALA A 50 6.42 5.92 0.81
CA ALA A 50 7.11 7.20 0.99
C ALA A 50 6.18 8.32 1.50
N ASN A 51 4.89 8.25 1.16
CA ASN A 51 3.88 9.23 1.58
C ASN A 51 3.30 8.97 2.98
N ILE A 52 3.77 7.94 3.69
CA ILE A 52 3.42 7.63 5.08
C ILE A 52 4.56 8.14 5.97
N VAL A 53 4.60 9.47 6.15
CA VAL A 53 5.55 10.18 7.02
C VAL A 53 4.85 10.56 8.32
#